data_AF-G0RSW7-F1
#
_entry.id   AF-G0RSW7-F1
#
_cell.length_a   1.000
_cell.length_b   1.000
_cell.length_c   1.000
_cell.angle_alpha   90.00
_cell.angle_beta   90.00
_cell.angle_gamma   90.00
#
_symmetry.space_group_name_H-M   'P 1'
#
loop_
_entity.id
_entity.type
_entity.pdbx_description
1 polymer ?
#
loop_
_entity_poly.entity_id
_entity_poly.type
_entity_poly.pdbx_seq_one_letter_code
_entity_poly.pdbx_strand_id
1 'polypeptide(L)'
;MEAADDVDAEADPVEERKTFASSLMSPVVTLMVGKEEPTLLQAHQAFLVRSPYFEDICSKFAEDGSPRHIELPDEDFDAVGCFLEFLYTGEYFPRKIAGQRTLEHDPSIPPIDDSGIQLLKHAKIYTLAQKWGVAALQTLAANKIHCINSTVKGEIEYARYVYANTAPDDTTIRAPVANFWATRSHMLRSEAEDEFKALCLEFPQFGFDILTRVLDDKLKRERNEKMHPSSGSVRKRPRHSSATGA
;
A
#
# COMPACT_ATOMS: atom_id res chain seq x y z
N MET A 1 -56.38 -7.65 34.96
CA MET A 1 -55.21 -7.12 35.68
C MET A 1 -54.01 -7.54 34.87
N GLU A 2 -53.65 -6.76 33.86
CA GLU A 2 -52.41 -6.94 33.11
C GLU A 2 -51.75 -5.58 33.09
N ALA A 3 -50.57 -5.53 33.71
CA ALA A 3 -49.73 -4.36 33.81
C ALA A 3 -49.06 -4.13 32.45
N ALA A 4 -49.14 -2.89 31.97
CA ALA A 4 -48.29 -2.43 30.88
C ALA A 4 -46.90 -2.16 31.47
N ASP A 5 -45.92 -2.97 31.08
CA ASP A 5 -44.51 -2.66 31.29
C ASP A 5 -44.13 -1.52 30.33
N ASP A 6 -43.87 -0.36 30.93
CA ASP A 6 -43.28 0.81 30.28
C ASP A 6 -41.78 0.54 30.19
N VAL A 7 -41.29 0.31 28.97
CA VAL A 7 -39.87 0.05 28.72
C VAL A 7 -39.24 1.38 28.29
N ASP A 8 -38.78 2.16 29.26
CA ASP A 8 -37.92 3.31 29.04
C ASP A 8 -36.60 2.84 28.41
N ALA A 9 -36.47 3.05 27.10
CA ALA A 9 -35.22 2.90 26.39
C ALA A 9 -34.36 4.15 26.66
N GLU A 10 -33.43 4.06 27.61
CA GLU A 10 -32.36 5.05 27.77
C GLU A 10 -31.57 5.13 26.45
N ALA A 11 -31.77 6.23 25.71
CA ALA A 11 -30.97 6.53 24.54
C ALA A 11 -29.54 6.87 24.97
N ASP A 12 -28.55 6.21 24.38
CA ASP A 12 -27.14 6.52 24.60
C ASP A 12 -26.89 8.03 24.44
N PRO A 13 -26.11 8.66 25.34
CA PRO A 13 -25.83 10.08 25.27
C PRO A 13 -25.15 10.42 23.94
N VAL A 14 -25.75 11.34 23.20
CA VAL A 14 -25.19 11.84 21.93
C VAL A 14 -23.93 12.65 22.26
N GLU A 15 -22.75 12.09 21.94
CA GLU A 15 -21.49 12.82 22.10
C GLU A 15 -21.51 14.12 21.27
N GLU A 16 -21.24 15.25 21.94
CA GLU A 16 -21.13 16.55 21.27
C GLU A 16 -20.01 16.52 20.22
N ARG A 17 -20.37 16.88 18.98
CA ARG A 17 -19.42 16.96 17.88
C ARG A 17 -18.38 18.05 18.16
N LYS A 18 -17.13 17.66 18.43
CA LYS A 18 -16.00 18.58 18.50
C LYS A 18 -15.84 19.33 17.17
N THR A 19 -15.73 20.65 17.25
CA THR A 19 -15.50 21.50 16.07
C THR A 19 -14.03 21.45 15.66
N PHE A 20 -13.73 21.72 14.38
CA PHE A 20 -12.34 21.79 13.93
C PHE A 20 -11.54 22.87 14.68
N ALA A 21 -12.17 24.02 14.98
CA ALA A 21 -11.57 25.08 15.78
C ALA A 21 -11.19 24.59 17.18
N SER A 22 -12.01 23.75 17.82
CA SER A 22 -11.66 23.15 19.12
C SER A 22 -10.43 22.23 19.03
N SER A 23 -10.26 21.48 17.94
CA SER A 23 -9.07 20.65 17.72
C SER A 23 -7.79 21.48 17.58
N LEU A 24 -7.87 22.65 16.93
CA LEU A 24 -6.74 23.58 16.78
C LEU A 24 -6.35 24.29 18.08
N MET A 25 -7.19 24.25 19.12
CA MET A 25 -6.84 24.79 20.44
C MET A 25 -6.20 23.74 21.37
N SER A 26 -6.05 22.49 20.91
CA SER A 26 -5.39 21.46 21.71
C SER A 26 -3.87 21.71 21.83
N PRO A 27 -3.21 21.15 22.86
CA PRO A 27 -1.77 21.28 23.02
C PRO A 27 -1.00 20.90 21.76
N VAL A 28 0.07 21.64 21.45
CA VAL A 28 0.97 21.33 20.35
C VAL A 28 2.03 20.35 20.83
N VAL A 29 2.24 19.28 20.06
CA VAL A 29 3.29 18.29 20.27
C VAL A 29 4.36 18.48 19.20
N THR A 30 5.62 18.51 19.63
CA THR A 30 6.78 18.52 18.72
C THR A 30 7.24 17.08 18.46
N LEU A 31 7.32 16.71 17.19
CA LEU A 31 7.85 15.44 16.71
C LEU A 31 9.29 15.65 16.23
N MET A 32 10.24 14.91 16.79
CA MET A 32 11.65 14.91 16.38
C MET A 32 11.88 13.72 15.44
N VAL A 33 11.97 13.97 14.14
CA VAL A 33 11.97 12.94 13.10
C VAL A 33 13.36 12.75 12.51
N GLY A 34 13.84 11.51 12.51
CA GLY A 34 15.17 11.13 11.99
C GLY A 34 16.22 10.96 13.08
N LYS A 35 17.28 10.21 12.76
CA LYS A 35 18.27 9.72 13.75
C LYS A 35 19.47 10.65 13.97
N GLU A 36 20.12 11.10 12.88
CA GLU A 36 21.38 11.86 12.96
C GLU A 36 21.13 13.36 13.09
N GLU A 37 20.35 13.91 12.16
CA GLU A 37 19.95 15.32 12.15
C GLU A 37 18.41 15.39 12.24
N PRO A 38 17.83 15.27 13.45
CA PRO A 38 16.39 15.22 13.60
C PRO A 38 15.76 16.54 13.17
N THR A 39 14.74 16.45 12.32
CA THR A 39 13.94 17.60 11.91
C THR A 39 12.71 17.70 12.80
N LEU A 40 12.34 18.93 13.17
CA LEU A 40 11.20 19.21 14.03
C LEU A 40 9.93 19.42 13.20
N LEU A 41 8.89 18.64 13.49
CA LEU A 41 7.53 18.87 13.02
C LEU A 41 6.63 19.18 14.22
N GLN A 42 5.59 19.99 14.01
CA GLN A 42 4.64 20.33 15.07
C GLN A 42 3.22 20.00 14.63
N ALA A 43 2.43 19.42 15.53
CA ALA A 43 1.03 19.09 15.28
C ALA A 43 0.20 19.25 16.56
N HIS A 44 -1.09 19.57 16.40
CA HIS A 44 -2.01 19.64 17.52
C HIS A 44 -2.38 18.23 17.98
N GLN A 45 -2.32 18.00 19.29
CA GLN A 45 -2.54 16.70 19.92
C GLN A 45 -3.88 16.09 19.51
N ALA A 46 -4.94 16.89 19.35
CA ALA A 46 -6.26 16.41 18.94
C ALA A 46 -6.27 15.66 17.59
N PHE A 47 -5.30 15.93 16.71
CA PHE A 47 -5.14 15.17 15.47
C PHE A 47 -4.27 13.93 15.66
N LEU A 48 -3.18 14.04 16.43
CA LEU A 48 -2.27 12.91 16.69
C LEU A 48 -2.98 11.74 17.34
N VAL A 49 -3.86 11.99 18.33
CA VAL A 49 -4.61 10.94 19.05
C VAL A 49 -5.60 10.15 18.17
N ARG A 50 -5.79 10.52 16.90
CA ARG A 50 -6.51 9.67 15.93
C ARG A 50 -5.71 8.41 15.55
N SER A 51 -4.42 8.38 15.87
CA SER A 51 -3.58 7.19 15.84
C SER A 51 -3.52 6.59 17.24
N PRO A 52 -3.85 5.29 17.40
CA PRO A 52 -3.71 4.60 18.69
C PRO A 52 -2.28 4.66 19.26
N TYR A 53 -1.26 4.65 18.39
CA TYR A 53 0.14 4.78 18.80
C TYR A 53 0.41 6.12 19.47
N PHE A 54 -0.05 7.22 18.86
CA PHE A 54 0.13 8.55 19.43
C PHE A 54 -0.82 8.84 20.59
N GLU A 55 -2.00 8.23 20.62
CA GLU A 55 -2.93 8.32 21.75
C GLU A 55 -2.29 7.80 23.04
N ASP A 56 -1.69 6.62 23.01
CA ASP A 56 -0.98 6.03 24.16
C ASP A 56 0.16 6.95 24.64
N ILE A 57 0.95 7.50 23.72
CA ILE A 57 2.04 8.43 24.07
C ILE A 57 1.48 9.73 24.66
N CYS A 58 0.48 10.32 24.01
CA CYS A 58 -0.08 11.60 24.42
C CYS A 58 -0.79 11.53 25.78
N SER A 59 -1.36 10.36 26.13
CA SER A 59 -2.00 10.12 27.42
C SER A 59 -1.04 10.22 28.62
N LYS A 60 0.27 10.12 28.37
CA LYS A 60 1.32 10.13 29.40
C LYS A 60 1.89 11.52 29.66
N PHE A 61 1.52 12.52 28.85
CA PHE A 61 1.98 13.89 29.07
C PHE A 61 1.31 14.52 30.29
N ALA A 62 2.05 15.35 31.01
CA ALA A 62 1.50 16.11 32.12
C ALA A 62 0.56 17.23 31.63
N GLU A 63 -0.52 17.48 32.38
CA GLU A 63 -1.48 18.55 32.12
C GLU A 63 -1.07 19.87 32.84
N ASP A 64 0.23 20.16 32.87
CA ASP A 64 0.84 21.30 33.56
C ASP A 64 1.38 22.38 32.61
N GLY A 65 1.19 22.20 31.29
CA GLY A 65 1.70 23.11 30.25
C GLY A 65 3.17 22.89 29.89
N SER A 66 3.80 21.81 30.38
CA SER A 66 5.14 21.42 29.95
C SER A 66 5.22 21.13 28.44
N PRO A 67 6.39 21.37 27.81
CA PRO A 67 6.60 21.04 26.40
C PRO A 67 6.37 19.55 26.13
N ARG A 68 5.59 19.24 25.09
CA ARG A 68 5.28 17.87 24.67
C ARG A 68 6.16 17.48 23.49
N HIS A 69 6.94 16.42 23.65
CA HIS A 69 7.93 15.97 22.67
C HIS A 69 7.83 14.46 22.43
N ILE A 70 7.95 14.05 21.17
CA ILE A 70 7.98 12.64 20.76
C ILE A 70 9.17 12.42 19.82
N GLU A 71 10.01 11.46 20.15
CA GLU A 71 11.16 11.05 19.33
C GLU A 71 10.74 9.96 18.33
N LEU A 72 11.10 10.16 17.07
CA LEU A 72 10.82 9.28 15.94
C LEU A 72 12.12 9.05 15.12
N PRO A 73 13.15 8.42 15.72
CA PRO A 73 14.49 8.38 15.13
C PRO A 73 14.56 7.53 13.85
N ASP A 74 13.72 6.50 13.74
CA ASP A 74 13.73 5.57 12.61
C ASP A 74 12.73 5.94 11.51
N GLU A 75 12.05 7.08 11.65
CA GLU A 75 10.98 7.49 10.75
C GLU A 75 11.47 8.44 9.66
N ASP A 76 10.89 8.29 8.48
CA ASP A 76 11.18 9.11 7.31
C ASP A 76 10.42 10.44 7.35
N PHE A 77 11.14 11.56 7.22
CA PHE A 77 10.57 12.90 7.34
C PHE A 77 9.37 13.14 6.41
N ASP A 78 9.49 12.74 5.13
CA ASP A 78 8.43 12.95 4.15
C ASP A 78 7.20 12.06 4.44
N ALA A 79 7.42 10.83 4.92
CA ALA A 79 6.34 9.95 5.33
C ALA A 79 5.58 10.49 6.56
N VAL A 80 6.30 11.02 7.57
CA VAL A 80 5.66 11.68 8.73
C VAL A 80 4.91 12.94 8.28
N GLY A 81 5.47 13.73 7.38
CA GLY A 81 4.79 14.89 6.79
C GLY A 81 3.47 14.52 6.11
N CYS A 82 3.47 13.47 5.28
CA CYS A 82 2.26 12.96 4.63
C CYS A 82 1.24 12.40 5.63
N PHE A 83 1.70 11.73 6.69
CA PHE A 83 0.84 11.28 7.79
C PHE A 83 0.15 12.46 8.47
N LEU A 84 0.88 13.52 8.79
CA LEU A 84 0.31 14.73 9.37
C LEU A 84 -0.70 15.35 8.41
N GLU A 85 -0.35 15.54 7.14
CA GLU A 85 -1.28 16.06 6.12
C GLU A 85 -2.60 15.26 6.09
N PHE A 86 -2.51 13.93 6.15
CA PHE A 86 -3.67 13.04 6.22
C PHE A 86 -4.50 13.25 7.50
N LEU A 87 -3.86 13.43 8.65
CA LEU A 87 -4.59 13.69 9.89
C LEU A 87 -5.39 14.99 9.84
N TYR A 88 -4.95 16.01 9.11
CA TYR A 88 -5.71 17.26 8.98
C TYR A 88 -6.76 17.21 7.88
N THR A 89 -6.46 16.56 6.75
CA THR A 89 -7.25 16.71 5.52
C THR A 89 -7.96 15.44 5.08
N GLY A 90 -7.59 14.29 5.64
CA GLY A 90 -8.01 12.95 5.18
C GLY A 90 -7.29 12.48 3.93
N GLU A 91 -6.25 13.18 3.49
CA GLU A 91 -5.55 12.94 2.23
C GLU A 91 -4.09 13.42 2.33
N TYR A 92 -3.21 12.99 1.42
CA TYR A 92 -1.85 13.51 1.32
C TYR A 92 -1.38 13.64 -0.13
N PHE A 93 -0.48 14.57 -0.42
CA PHE A 93 -0.01 14.82 -1.77
C PHE A 93 0.88 13.68 -2.32
N PRO A 94 0.74 13.26 -3.59
CA PRO A 94 -0.27 13.71 -4.57
C PRO A 94 -1.59 12.97 -4.40
N ARG A 95 -2.71 13.70 -4.41
CA ARG A 95 -4.09 13.19 -4.25
C ARG A 95 -4.48 12.21 -5.34
N LYS A 96 -5.28 11.20 -4.99
CA LYS A 96 -5.84 10.27 -5.97
C LYS A 96 -7.03 10.92 -6.68
N ILE A 97 -7.04 10.90 -8.00
CA ILE A 97 -8.15 11.46 -8.79
C ILE A 97 -9.34 10.50 -8.72
N ALA A 98 -10.49 11.00 -8.28
CA ALA A 98 -11.70 10.19 -8.11
C ALA A 98 -12.13 9.53 -9.43
N GLY A 99 -12.44 8.24 -9.39
CA GLY A 99 -12.86 7.46 -10.57
C GLY A 99 -11.73 7.13 -11.55
N GLN A 100 -10.49 7.55 -11.28
CA GLN A 100 -9.34 7.29 -12.13
C GLN A 100 -8.26 6.51 -11.37
N ARG A 101 -7.39 5.84 -12.12
CA ARG A 101 -6.20 5.16 -11.60
C ARG A 101 -4.97 6.04 -11.79
N THR A 102 -5.07 7.29 -11.38
CA THR A 102 -4.07 8.35 -11.56
C THR A 102 -4.00 9.22 -10.31
N LEU A 103 -2.83 9.82 -10.10
CA LEU A 103 -2.61 10.82 -9.06
C LEU A 103 -2.62 12.21 -9.71
N GLU A 104 -2.85 13.25 -8.90
CA GLU A 104 -2.72 14.63 -9.38
C GLU A 104 -1.29 14.89 -9.89
N HIS A 105 -1.20 15.69 -10.94
CA HIS A 105 0.05 15.92 -11.65
C HIS A 105 0.98 16.86 -10.86
N ASP A 106 2.19 16.40 -10.62
CA ASP A 106 3.29 17.21 -10.11
C ASP A 106 4.36 17.39 -11.21
N PRO A 107 4.61 18.61 -11.71
CA PRO A 107 5.66 18.87 -12.69
C PRO A 107 7.07 18.49 -12.24
N SER A 108 7.30 18.39 -10.93
CA SER A 108 8.59 17.98 -10.36
C SER A 108 8.79 16.47 -10.36
N ILE A 109 7.72 15.69 -10.56
CA ILE A 109 7.74 14.24 -10.52
C ILE A 109 7.64 13.68 -11.95
N PRO A 110 8.60 12.84 -12.38
CA PRO A 110 8.52 12.19 -13.69
C PRO A 110 7.25 11.32 -13.83
N PRO A 111 6.65 11.23 -15.02
CA PRO A 111 5.44 10.41 -15.24
C PRO A 111 5.68 8.90 -15.14
N ILE A 112 6.95 8.46 -15.20
CA ILE A 112 7.36 7.07 -15.04
C ILE A 112 8.38 7.03 -13.90
N ASP A 113 8.14 6.16 -12.93
CA ASP A 113 9.02 5.92 -11.80
C ASP A 113 10.12 4.93 -12.17
N ASP A 114 11.28 5.45 -12.56
CA ASP A 114 12.45 4.63 -12.93
C ASP A 114 13.36 4.30 -11.73
N SER A 115 13.31 5.10 -10.67
CA SER A 115 14.14 4.91 -9.47
C SER A 115 13.42 4.22 -8.32
N GLY A 116 12.09 4.08 -8.39
CA GLY A 116 11.26 3.54 -7.33
C GLY A 116 10.89 4.57 -6.27
N ILE A 117 11.32 5.83 -6.40
CA ILE A 117 11.09 6.88 -5.40
C ILE A 117 9.58 7.10 -5.16
N GLN A 118 8.77 7.08 -6.22
CA GLN A 118 7.33 7.30 -6.09
C GLN A 118 6.64 6.11 -5.42
N LEU A 119 7.01 4.88 -5.80
CA LEU A 119 6.55 3.67 -5.13
C LEU A 119 6.95 3.66 -3.66
N LEU A 120 8.22 3.95 -3.36
CA LEU A 120 8.79 3.94 -2.01
C LEU A 120 8.13 4.98 -1.10
N LYS A 121 7.80 6.17 -1.61
CA LYS A 121 7.05 7.17 -0.84
C LYS A 121 5.75 6.56 -0.28
N HIS A 122 4.94 5.94 -1.13
CA HIS A 122 3.68 5.35 -0.69
C HIS A 122 3.89 4.09 0.15
N ALA A 123 4.92 3.28 -0.13
CA ALA A 123 5.27 2.11 0.66
C ALA A 123 5.67 2.46 2.10
N LYS A 124 6.48 3.51 2.28
CA LYS A 124 6.86 4.04 3.61
C LYS A 124 5.65 4.54 4.38
N ILE A 125 4.74 5.24 3.72
CA ILE A 125 3.49 5.71 4.36
C ILE A 125 2.60 4.52 4.73
N TYR A 126 2.55 3.48 3.91
CA TYR A 126 1.79 2.26 4.20
C TYR A 126 2.28 1.56 5.47
N THR A 127 3.59 1.31 5.58
CA THR A 127 4.20 0.62 6.74
C THR A 127 4.12 1.48 8.01
N LEU A 128 4.33 2.79 7.89
CA LEU A 128 4.14 3.75 8.98
C LEU A 128 2.68 3.78 9.45
N ALA A 129 1.71 3.81 8.53
CA ALA A 129 0.30 3.79 8.89
C ALA A 129 -0.10 2.50 9.60
N GLN A 130 0.47 1.36 9.20
CA GLN A 130 0.30 0.09 9.89
C GLN A 130 0.87 0.15 11.31
N LYS A 131 2.12 0.63 11.45
CA LYS A 131 2.82 0.79 12.74
C LYS A 131 2.04 1.69 13.69
N TRP A 132 1.40 2.73 13.16
CA TRP A 132 0.67 3.72 13.94
C TRP A 132 -0.84 3.47 14.02
N GLY A 133 -1.31 2.32 13.53
CA GLY A 133 -2.72 1.90 13.66
C GLY A 133 -3.71 2.78 12.89
N VAL A 134 -3.30 3.41 11.78
CA VAL A 134 -4.16 4.28 10.97
C VAL A 134 -4.57 3.56 9.68
N ALA A 135 -5.52 2.64 9.81
CA ALA A 135 -5.98 1.76 8.72
C ALA A 135 -6.48 2.53 7.47
N ALA A 136 -7.11 3.69 7.64
CA ALA A 136 -7.57 4.53 6.54
C ALA A 136 -6.38 5.09 5.72
N LEU A 137 -5.30 5.51 6.37
CA LEU A 137 -4.08 5.96 5.71
C LEU A 137 -3.37 4.79 5.02
N GLN A 138 -3.29 3.64 5.68
CA GLN A 138 -2.71 2.42 5.10
C GLN A 138 -3.44 2.03 3.80
N THR A 139 -4.78 2.03 3.83
CA THR A 139 -5.63 1.77 2.66
C THR A 139 -5.43 2.80 1.56
N LEU A 140 -5.34 4.08 1.92
CA LEU A 140 -5.08 5.17 0.97
C LEU A 140 -3.70 5.00 0.29
N ALA A 141 -2.66 4.68 1.05
CA ALA A 141 -1.32 4.47 0.53
C ALA A 141 -1.26 3.29 -0.45
N ALA A 142 -1.86 2.14 -0.08
CA ALA A 142 -1.98 0.99 -0.98
C ALA A 142 -2.70 1.35 -2.29
N ASN A 143 -3.77 2.14 -2.19
CA ASN A 143 -4.51 2.63 -3.35
C ASN A 143 -3.68 3.54 -4.27
N LYS A 144 -2.76 4.33 -3.72
CA LYS A 144 -1.88 5.22 -4.50
C LYS A 144 -0.73 4.49 -5.15
N ILE A 145 -0.18 3.46 -4.52
CA ILE A 145 0.82 2.56 -5.12
C ILE A 145 0.31 2.03 -6.46
N HIS A 146 -0.96 1.60 -6.53
CA HIS A 146 -1.56 1.13 -7.79
C HIS A 146 -1.66 2.19 -8.89
N CYS A 147 -1.59 3.48 -8.56
CA CYS A 147 -1.62 4.56 -9.55
C CYS A 147 -0.23 4.88 -10.13
N ILE A 148 0.85 4.33 -9.56
CA ILE A 148 2.21 4.58 -10.05
C ILE A 148 2.50 3.70 -11.26
N ASN A 149 3.09 4.30 -12.29
CA ASN A 149 3.66 3.61 -13.43
C ASN A 149 5.18 3.56 -13.27
N SER A 150 5.76 2.37 -13.27
CA SER A 150 7.13 2.10 -12.85
C SER A 150 7.89 1.27 -13.90
N THR A 151 9.22 1.38 -13.88
CA THR A 151 10.10 0.47 -14.62
C THR A 151 10.46 -0.75 -13.77
N VAL A 152 11.11 -1.74 -14.39
CA VAL A 152 11.65 -2.92 -13.69
C VAL A 152 12.60 -2.50 -12.57
N LYS A 153 13.40 -1.46 -12.79
CA LYS A 153 14.35 -0.93 -11.81
C LYS A 153 13.66 -0.35 -10.58
N GLY A 154 12.64 0.49 -10.78
CA GLY A 154 11.86 1.04 -9.67
C GLY A 154 11.13 -0.05 -8.86
N GLU A 155 10.67 -1.10 -9.53
CA GLU A 155 9.99 -2.24 -8.90
C GLU A 155 10.93 -3.14 -8.10
N ILE A 156 12.23 -3.17 -8.40
CA ILE A 156 13.25 -3.86 -7.59
C ILE A 156 13.39 -3.18 -6.24
N GLU A 157 13.57 -1.85 -6.25
CA GLU A 157 13.72 -1.08 -5.01
C GLU A 157 12.44 -1.14 -4.16
N TYR A 158 11.28 -1.05 -4.83
CA TYR A 158 10.00 -1.21 -4.15
C TYR A 158 9.82 -2.60 -3.55
N ALA A 159 10.13 -3.67 -4.29
CA ALA A 159 10.05 -5.04 -3.77
C ALA A 159 11.00 -5.26 -2.59
N ARG A 160 12.24 -4.77 -2.68
CA ARG A 160 13.21 -4.79 -1.57
C ARG A 160 12.63 -4.17 -0.31
N TYR A 161 12.06 -2.97 -0.43
CA TYR A 161 11.45 -2.30 0.71
C TYR A 161 10.27 -3.08 1.28
N VAL A 162 9.35 -3.54 0.43
CA VAL A 162 8.15 -4.28 0.87
C VAL A 162 8.54 -5.53 1.65
N TYR A 163 9.47 -6.34 1.13
CA TYR A 163 9.84 -7.60 1.77
C TYR A 163 10.68 -7.40 3.03
N ALA A 164 11.40 -6.28 3.15
CA ALA A 164 12.12 -5.92 4.36
C ALA A 164 11.23 -5.35 5.48
N ASN A 165 10.12 -4.67 5.14
CA ASN A 165 9.38 -3.84 6.08
C ASN A 165 7.92 -4.27 6.33
N THR A 166 7.47 -5.38 5.77
CA THR A 166 6.10 -5.89 5.96
C THR A 166 6.11 -7.33 6.47
N ALA A 167 5.03 -7.77 7.10
CA ALA A 167 4.88 -9.15 7.54
C ALA A 167 4.67 -10.11 6.36
N PRO A 168 5.08 -11.40 6.47
CA PRO A 168 4.90 -12.39 5.39
C PRO A 168 3.47 -12.58 4.90
N ASP A 169 2.48 -12.36 5.76
CA ASP A 169 1.05 -12.48 5.49
C ASP A 169 0.40 -11.17 5.00
N ASP A 170 1.17 -10.08 4.85
CA ASP A 170 0.67 -8.82 4.29
C ASP A 170 0.51 -8.91 2.76
N THR A 171 -0.53 -9.64 2.36
CA THR A 171 -0.86 -9.89 0.96
C THR A 171 -1.32 -8.62 0.22
N THR A 172 -1.77 -7.58 0.94
CA THR A 172 -2.25 -6.31 0.35
C THR A 172 -1.20 -5.68 -0.56
N ILE A 173 0.06 -5.69 -0.10
CA ILE A 173 1.17 -5.05 -0.80
C ILE A 173 2.15 -6.08 -1.41
N ARG A 174 2.29 -7.28 -0.81
CA ARG A 174 3.15 -8.35 -1.34
C ARG A 174 2.58 -9.05 -2.58
N ALA A 175 1.27 -9.31 -2.63
CA ALA A 175 0.67 -10.01 -3.77
C ALA A 175 0.76 -9.20 -5.08
N PRO A 176 0.52 -7.87 -5.09
CA PRO A 176 0.77 -7.04 -6.27
C PRO A 176 2.23 -7.10 -6.75
N VAL A 177 3.20 -7.06 -5.83
CA VAL A 177 4.63 -7.20 -6.17
C VAL A 177 4.88 -8.57 -6.82
N ALA A 178 4.48 -9.67 -6.18
CA ALA A 178 4.66 -11.01 -6.74
C ALA A 178 3.99 -11.16 -8.11
N ASN A 179 2.79 -10.59 -8.30
CA ASN A 179 2.07 -10.61 -9.57
C ASN A 179 2.76 -9.77 -10.66
N PHE A 180 3.34 -8.62 -10.32
CA PHE A 180 4.12 -7.79 -11.25
C PHE A 180 5.26 -8.62 -11.88
N TRP A 181 5.97 -9.38 -11.05
CA TRP A 181 7.11 -10.18 -11.47
C TRP A 181 6.72 -11.49 -12.15
N ALA A 182 5.70 -12.20 -11.65
CA ALA A 182 5.20 -13.44 -12.25
C ALA A 182 4.72 -13.25 -13.69
N THR A 183 4.08 -12.10 -13.99
CA THR A 183 3.57 -11.78 -15.33
C THR A 183 4.65 -11.33 -16.32
N ARG A 184 5.83 -10.94 -15.82
CA ARG A 184 6.96 -10.42 -16.61
C ARG A 184 8.22 -11.27 -16.50
N SER A 185 8.08 -12.55 -16.14
CA SER A 185 9.19 -13.50 -15.93
C SER A 185 10.16 -13.66 -17.12
N HIS A 186 9.73 -13.30 -18.33
CA HIS A 186 10.57 -13.32 -19.53
C HIS A 186 11.47 -12.09 -19.68
N MET A 187 11.02 -10.90 -19.28
CA MET A 187 11.83 -9.65 -19.32
C MET A 187 12.92 -9.67 -18.24
N LEU A 188 12.61 -10.30 -17.11
CA LEU A 188 13.48 -10.48 -15.95
C LEU A 188 14.86 -11.06 -16.30
N ARG A 189 14.88 -12.14 -17.11
CA ARG A 189 16.11 -12.86 -17.46
C ARG A 189 17.01 -12.11 -18.43
N SER A 190 16.53 -11.05 -19.06
CA SER A 190 17.31 -10.28 -20.03
C SER A 190 17.75 -8.92 -19.52
N GLU A 191 16.99 -8.30 -18.61
CA GLU A 191 17.20 -6.89 -18.23
C GLU A 191 17.66 -6.68 -16.78
N ALA A 192 17.34 -7.59 -15.86
CA ALA A 192 17.60 -7.40 -14.42
C ALA A 192 17.85 -8.73 -13.68
N GLU A 193 18.54 -9.67 -14.33
CA GLU A 193 18.75 -11.02 -13.79
C GLU A 193 19.57 -10.98 -12.48
N ASP A 194 20.62 -10.17 -12.44
CA ASP A 194 21.52 -10.07 -11.29
C ASP A 194 20.80 -9.45 -10.08
N GLU A 195 20.06 -8.36 -10.28
CA GLU A 195 19.30 -7.71 -9.21
C GLU A 195 18.16 -8.60 -8.71
N PHE A 196 17.45 -9.28 -9.61
CA PHE A 196 16.41 -10.22 -9.24
C PHE A 196 16.97 -11.39 -8.42
N LYS A 197 18.10 -11.95 -8.86
CA LYS A 197 18.79 -13.03 -8.15
C LYS A 197 19.24 -12.55 -6.77
N ALA A 198 19.84 -11.36 -6.68
CA ALA A 198 20.23 -10.76 -5.40
C ALA A 198 19.02 -10.62 -4.46
N LEU A 199 17.89 -10.12 -4.98
CA LEU A 199 16.67 -9.94 -4.20
C LEU A 199 16.08 -11.28 -3.72
N CYS A 200 16.11 -12.34 -4.54
CA CYS A 200 15.67 -13.68 -4.13
C CYS A 200 16.57 -14.29 -3.04
N LEU A 201 17.87 -14.00 -3.07
CA LEU A 201 18.82 -14.50 -2.07
C LEU A 201 18.70 -13.73 -0.75
N GLU A 202 18.42 -12.43 -0.82
CA GLU A 202 18.24 -11.58 0.36
C GLU A 202 16.87 -11.81 1.02
N PHE A 203 15.80 -11.96 0.23
CA PHE A 203 14.45 -12.23 0.71
C PHE A 203 13.89 -13.51 0.06
N PRO A 204 14.18 -14.71 0.60
CA PRO A 204 13.72 -15.97 0.00
C PRO A 204 12.20 -16.07 -0.19
N GLN A 205 11.42 -15.41 0.69
CA GLN A 205 9.97 -15.35 0.57
C GLN A 205 9.52 -14.67 -0.74
N PHE A 206 10.27 -13.70 -1.26
CA PHE A 206 9.98 -13.04 -2.54
C PHE A 206 10.00 -14.03 -3.71
N GLY A 207 11.03 -14.86 -3.79
CA GLY A 207 11.11 -15.91 -4.80
C GLY A 207 10.00 -16.95 -4.64
N PHE A 208 9.65 -17.32 -3.41
CA PHE A 208 8.57 -18.25 -3.11
C PHE A 208 7.20 -17.71 -3.53
N ASP A 209 6.90 -16.45 -3.24
CA ASP A 209 5.62 -15.82 -3.58
C ASP A 209 5.45 -15.72 -5.11
N ILE A 210 6.52 -15.38 -5.83
CA ILE A 210 6.53 -15.37 -7.30
C ILE A 210 6.31 -16.78 -7.85
N LEU A 211 7.04 -17.79 -7.35
CA LEU A 211 6.90 -19.17 -7.80
C LEU A 211 5.48 -19.67 -7.58
N THR A 212 4.91 -19.43 -6.39
CA THR A 212 3.53 -19.79 -6.05
C THR A 212 2.57 -19.16 -7.04
N ARG A 213 2.71 -17.86 -7.31
CA ARG A 213 1.86 -17.14 -8.28
C ARG A 213 1.95 -17.71 -9.70
N VAL A 214 3.16 -18.06 -10.16
CA VAL A 214 3.39 -18.67 -11.48
C VAL A 214 2.75 -20.06 -11.57
N LEU A 215 2.89 -20.88 -10.52
CA LEU A 215 2.27 -22.20 -10.44
C LEU A 215 0.74 -22.11 -10.44
N ASP A 216 0.16 -21.17 -9.68
CA ASP A 216 -1.27 -20.92 -9.65
C ASP A 216 -1.81 -20.49 -11.03
N ASP A 217 -1.10 -19.61 -11.73
CA ASP A 217 -1.47 -19.20 -13.09
C ASP A 217 -1.42 -20.37 -14.07
N LYS A 218 -0.42 -21.25 -13.94
CA LYS A 218 -0.32 -22.45 -14.77
C LYS A 218 -1.50 -23.41 -14.52
N LEU A 219 -1.80 -23.70 -13.26
CA LEU A 219 -2.94 -24.55 -12.89
C LEU A 219 -4.26 -23.99 -13.40
N LYS A 220 -4.45 -22.66 -13.30
CA LYS A 220 -5.63 -21.97 -13.81
C LYS A 220 -5.77 -22.10 -15.34
N ARG A 221 -4.66 -21.98 -16.08
CA ARG A 221 -4.64 -22.15 -17.55
C ARG A 221 -4.99 -23.57 -17.96
N GLU A 222 -4.37 -24.58 -17.34
CA GLU A 222 -4.66 -25.99 -17.63
C GLU A 222 -6.12 -26.36 -17.34
N ARG A 223 -6.70 -25.84 -16.25
CA ARG A 223 -8.13 -26.01 -15.95
C ARG A 223 -9.01 -25.40 -17.03
N ASN A 224 -8.69 -24.19 -17.47
CA ASN A 224 -9.46 -23.50 -18.50
C ASN A 224 -9.37 -24.20 -19.87
N GLU A 225 -8.19 -24.72 -20.24
CA GLU A 225 -8.00 -25.53 -21.45
C GLU A 225 -8.80 -26.83 -21.41
N LYS A 226 -8.92 -27.48 -20.25
CA LYS A 226 -9.78 -28.66 -20.08
C LYS A 226 -11.28 -28.34 -20.18
N MET A 227 -11.71 -27.15 -19.77
CA MET A 227 -13.11 -26.71 -19.85
C MET A 227 -13.51 -26.24 -21.26
N HIS A 228 -12.57 -25.68 -22.02
CA HIS A 228 -12.74 -25.29 -23.41
C HIS A 228 -11.70 -26.00 -24.29
N PRO A 229 -11.85 -27.32 -24.53
CA PRO A 229 -11.01 -27.99 -25.50
C PRO A 229 -11.22 -27.27 -26.84
N SER A 230 -10.18 -26.63 -27.35
CA SER A 230 -10.22 -26.03 -28.68
C SER A 230 -10.68 -27.13 -29.65
N SER A 231 -11.80 -26.90 -30.34
CA SER A 231 -12.27 -27.83 -31.36
C SER A 231 -11.17 -27.89 -32.42
N GLY A 232 -10.37 -28.95 -32.37
CA GLY A 232 -9.25 -29.14 -33.27
C GLY A 232 -9.71 -28.93 -34.70
N SER A 233 -9.12 -27.94 -35.36
CA SER A 233 -9.26 -27.71 -36.79
C SER A 233 -8.99 -29.04 -37.49
N VAL A 234 -10.06 -29.62 -38.05
CA VAL A 234 -9.99 -30.82 -38.88
C VAL A 234 -9.08 -30.47 -40.06
N ARG A 235 -7.82 -30.90 -39.97
CA ARG A 235 -6.87 -30.89 -41.09
C ARG A 235 -7.50 -31.74 -42.19
N LYS A 236 -8.16 -31.10 -43.17
CA LYS A 236 -8.61 -31.75 -44.40
C LYS A 236 -7.38 -32.37 -45.06
N ARG A 237 -7.29 -33.70 -45.02
CA ARG A 237 -6.35 -34.46 -45.86
C ARG A 237 -6.62 -34.07 -47.33
N PRO A 238 -5.59 -33.71 -48.13
CA PRO A 238 -5.79 -33.56 -49.56
C PRO A 238 -6.13 -34.95 -50.13
N ARG A 239 -7.28 -35.06 -50.79
CA ARG A 239 -7.56 -36.23 -51.64
C ARG A 239 -6.67 -36.12 -52.86
N HIS A 240 -5.72 -37.05 -53.01
CA HIS A 240 -5.08 -37.32 -54.29
C HIS A 240 -6.17 -37.80 -55.27
N SER A 241 -6.45 -37.00 -56.29
CA SER A 241 -7.17 -37.45 -57.48
C SER A 241 -6.14 -37.93 -58.50
N SER A 242 -5.98 -39.24 -58.62
CA SER A 242 -5.45 -39.87 -59.82
C SER A 242 -6.55 -39.88 -60.89
N ALA A 243 -6.35 -39.13 -61.97
CA ALA A 243 -7.12 -39.26 -63.20
C ALA A 243 -6.14 -39.52 -64.35
N THR A 244 -6.00 -40.80 -64.68
CA THR A 244 -5.44 -41.31 -65.93
C THR A 244 -6.54 -41.34 -66.99
N GLY A 245 -6.23 -40.89 -68.21
CA GLY A 245 -6.87 -41.39 -69.44
C GLY A 245 -7.63 -40.35 -70.25
N ALA A 246 -6.96 -39.75 -71.23
CA ALA A 246 -7.15 -40.01 -72.67
C ALA A 246 -6.03 -39.32 -73.46
#